data_AF-A0AAD3ASH8-F1
#
_entry.id   AF-A0AAD3ASH8-F1
#
_cell.length_a   1.000
_cell.length_b   1.000
_cell.length_c   1.000
_cell.angle_alpha   90.00
_cell.angle_beta   90.00
_cell.angle_gamma   90.00
#
_symmetry.space_group_name_H-M   'P 1'
#
loop_
_entity.id
_entity.type
_entity.pdbx_description
1 polymer ?
#
loop_
_entity_poly.entity_id
_entity_poly.type
_entity_poly.pdbx_seq_one_letter_code
_entity_poly.pdbx_strand_id
1 'polypeptide(L)'
;MPIKLLKSLLLFFILSVFIAYPLSVNSIELNQVLDNSIEQNNLQSAQIAVKIIDSEKNTVILSKNADKNFIPASNTKLLTGIAGLLFLGKDFRFETKLYYDKINNQSIDNLYIEFSGDPSFTREDLHKLLISLHKKI
;
A
#
# COMPACT_ATOMS: atom_id res chain seq x y z
N MET A 1 34.91 7.79 64.88
CA MET A 1 34.77 6.91 63.70
C MET A 1 36.03 7.04 62.86
N PRO A 2 36.73 5.95 62.48
CA PRO A 2 38.01 6.05 61.77
C PRO A 2 37.80 6.66 60.38
N ILE A 3 38.70 7.56 59.96
CA ILE A 3 38.63 8.30 58.67
C ILE A 3 38.47 7.36 57.46
N LYS A 4 38.98 6.12 57.56
CA LYS A 4 38.82 5.07 56.54
C LYS A 4 37.36 4.62 56.37
N LEU A 5 36.59 4.55 57.45
CA LEU A 5 35.17 4.18 57.42
C LEU A 5 34.33 5.27 56.75
N LEU A 6 34.61 6.54 57.04
CA LEU A 6 33.89 7.66 56.44
C LEU A 6 34.11 7.74 54.93
N LYS A 7 35.37 7.54 54.48
CA LYS A 7 35.69 7.49 53.04
C LYS A 7 35.02 6.31 52.33
N SER A 8 34.99 5.14 52.97
CA SER A 8 34.32 3.96 52.42
C SER A 8 32.81 4.15 52.29
N LEU A 9 32.18 4.80 53.28
CA LEU A 9 30.75 5.08 53.27
C LEU A 9 30.38 6.13 52.22
N LEU A 10 31.24 7.14 52.03
CA LEU A 10 31.06 8.18 51.01
C LEU A 10 31.26 7.62 49.59
N LEU A 11 32.22 6.71 49.40
CA LEU A 11 32.39 5.98 48.14
C LEU A 11 31.19 5.08 47.83
N PHE A 12 30.66 4.37 48.84
CA PHE A 12 29.48 3.52 48.68
C PHE A 12 28.23 4.35 48.36
N PHE A 13 28.08 5.52 48.99
CA PHE A 13 27.01 6.46 48.69
C PHE A 13 27.08 6.96 47.25
N ILE A 14 28.25 7.43 46.78
CA ILE A 14 28.45 7.87 45.39
C ILE A 14 28.15 6.73 44.40
N LEU A 15 28.61 5.51 44.69
CA LEU A 15 28.39 4.34 43.84
C LEU A 15 26.89 3.96 43.78
N SER A 16 26.19 4.06 44.92
CA SER A 16 24.75 3.78 44.99
C SER A 16 23.89 4.79 44.21
N VAL A 17 24.32 6.06 44.19
CA VAL A 17 23.66 7.12 43.43
C VAL A 17 23.83 6.88 41.92
N PHE A 18 24.98 6.40 41.47
CA PHE A 18 25.20 6.06 40.05
C PHE A 18 24.42 4.84 39.57
N ILE A 19 24.14 3.86 40.44
CA ILE A 19 23.34 2.67 40.09
C ILE A 19 21.84 3.00 40.05
N ALA A 20 21.39 3.98 40.82
CA ALA A 20 19.98 4.34 40.96
C ALA A 20 19.43 5.25 39.83
N TYR A 21 20.29 5.87 39.02
CA TYR A 21 19.87 6.57 37.82
C TYR A 21 19.96 5.63 36.62
N PRO A 22 18.87 5.00 36.17
CA PRO A 22 18.88 4.38 34.86
C PRO A 22 19.27 5.48 33.86
N LEU A 23 20.34 5.23 33.10
CA LEU A 23 20.59 5.97 31.86
C LEU A 23 19.38 5.70 30.96
N SER A 24 18.39 6.59 31.00
CA SER A 24 17.31 6.61 30.03
C SER A 24 17.92 6.96 28.68
N VAL A 25 18.37 5.93 27.96
CA VAL A 25 18.70 6.06 26.54
C VAL A 25 17.41 6.48 25.86
N ASN A 26 17.40 7.70 25.33
CA ASN A 26 16.25 8.30 24.69
C ASN A 26 16.03 7.60 23.35
N SER A 27 15.46 6.39 23.36
CA SER A 27 14.94 5.77 22.16
C SER A 27 13.77 6.62 21.70
N ILE A 28 13.95 7.41 20.64
CA ILE A 28 12.87 8.22 20.09
C ILE A 28 11.71 7.28 19.74
N GLU A 29 10.56 7.50 20.39
CA GLU A 29 9.37 6.71 20.13
C GLU A 29 8.81 7.11 18.76
N LEU A 30 8.31 6.15 17.96
CA LEU A 30 7.86 6.41 16.59
C LEU A 30 6.72 7.45 16.53
N ASN A 31 5.93 7.56 17.60
CA ASN A 31 4.95 8.63 17.81
C ASN A 31 5.61 10.03 17.77
N GLN A 32 6.73 10.20 18.46
CA GLN A 32 7.47 11.46 18.51
C GLN A 32 8.07 11.82 17.14
N VAL A 33 8.58 10.83 16.40
CA VAL A 33 9.05 11.06 15.02
C VAL A 33 7.91 11.55 14.13
N LEU A 34 6.73 10.94 14.24
CA LEU A 34 5.55 11.33 13.48
C LEU A 34 5.09 12.75 13.86
N ASP A 35 5.02 13.07 15.15
CA ASP A 35 4.60 14.38 15.62
C ASP A 35 5.58 15.47 15.17
N ASN A 36 6.89 15.25 15.34
CA ASN A 36 7.93 16.15 14.83
C ASN A 36 7.82 16.35 13.31
N SER A 37 7.53 15.27 12.56
CA SER A 37 7.37 15.36 11.10
C SER A 37 6.15 16.19 10.71
N ILE A 38 5.04 16.06 11.43
CA ILE A 38 3.83 16.86 11.21
C ILE A 38 4.12 18.33 11.47
N GLU A 39 4.84 18.64 12.54
CA GLU A 39 5.21 20.01 12.87
C GLU A 39 6.16 20.62 11.84
N GLN A 40 7.24 19.92 11.51
CA GLN A 40 8.26 20.37 10.56
C GLN A 40 7.71 20.61 9.14
N ASN A 41 6.65 19.90 8.75
CA ASN A 41 6.02 20.04 7.44
C ASN A 41 4.79 20.97 7.45
N ASN A 42 4.53 21.68 8.56
CA ASN A 42 3.40 22.60 8.72
C ASN A 42 2.04 21.94 8.45
N LEU A 43 1.87 20.69 8.88
CA LEU A 43 0.67 19.88 8.62
C LEU A 43 -0.32 19.86 9.80
N GLN A 44 -0.19 20.77 10.77
CA GLN A 44 -1.01 20.76 11.99
C GLN A 44 -2.50 20.98 11.72
N SER A 45 -2.84 21.66 10.62
CA SER A 45 -4.23 21.86 10.18
C SER A 45 -4.81 20.66 9.41
N ALA A 46 -3.96 19.74 8.94
CA ALA A 46 -4.39 18.57 8.20
C ALA A 46 -4.89 17.47 9.15
N GLN A 47 -5.92 16.75 8.72
CA GLN A 47 -6.30 15.50 9.38
C GLN A 47 -5.38 14.39 8.88
N ILE A 48 -4.58 13.83 9.79
CA ILE A 48 -3.61 12.78 9.47
C ILE A 48 -3.94 11.53 10.29
N ALA A 49 -3.99 10.39 9.60
CA ALA A 49 -4.03 9.07 10.22
C ALA A 49 -2.87 8.22 9.73
N VAL A 50 -2.30 7.44 10.66
CA VAL A 50 -1.20 6.52 10.41
C VAL A 50 -1.46 5.24 11.20
N LYS A 51 -1.40 4.10 10.53
CA LYS A 51 -1.45 2.78 11.17
C LYS A 51 -0.30 1.94 10.61
N ILE A 52 0.60 1.48 11.47
CA ILE A 52 1.71 0.61 11.11
C ILE A 52 1.55 -0.68 11.88
N ILE A 53 1.58 -1.79 11.14
CA ILE A 53 1.39 -3.14 11.68
C ILE A 53 2.59 -3.97 11.24
N ASP A 54 3.18 -4.71 12.17
CA ASP A 54 4.13 -5.77 11.86
C ASP A 54 3.38 -6.91 11.14
N SER A 55 3.70 -7.16 9.87
CA SER A 55 2.99 -8.17 9.07
C SER A 55 3.22 -9.61 9.54
N GLU A 56 4.34 -9.90 10.21
CA GLU A 56 4.67 -11.25 10.69
C GLU A 56 4.04 -11.50 12.06
N LYS A 57 4.13 -10.52 12.97
CA LYS A 57 3.65 -10.65 14.35
C LYS A 57 2.18 -10.23 14.51
N ASN A 58 1.63 -9.55 13.50
CA ASN A 58 0.30 -8.94 13.53
C ASN A 58 0.11 -7.98 14.71
N THR A 59 1.19 -7.30 15.11
CA THR A 59 1.19 -6.34 16.22
C THR A 59 1.18 -4.91 15.69
N VAL A 60 0.35 -4.05 16.28
CA VAL A 60 0.34 -2.62 15.96
C VAL A 60 1.59 -1.95 16.53
N ILE A 61 2.40 -1.35 15.66
CA ILE A 61 3.61 -0.61 16.02
C ILE A 61 3.28 0.87 16.26
N LEU A 62 2.36 1.43 15.47
CA LEU A 62 1.94 2.82 15.53
C LEU A 62 0.48 2.94 15.15
N SER A 63 -0.29 3.73 15.90
CA SER A 63 -1.69 4.03 15.59
C SER A 63 -2.01 5.47 15.96
N LYS A 64 -2.23 6.31 14.95
CA LYS A 64 -2.70 7.69 15.08
C LYS A 64 -3.96 7.85 14.25
N ASN A 65 -5.08 8.21 14.89
CA ASN A 65 -6.37 8.46 14.22
C ASN A 65 -6.86 7.33 13.29
N ALA A 66 -6.39 6.09 13.49
CA ALA A 66 -6.55 5.01 12.51
C ALA A 66 -8.01 4.57 12.27
N ASP A 67 -8.89 4.80 13.24
CA ASP A 67 -10.30 4.39 13.19
C ASP A 67 -11.22 5.53 12.70
N LYS A 68 -10.66 6.66 12.26
CA LYS A 68 -11.43 7.76 11.67
C LYS A 68 -11.64 7.53 10.17
N ASN A 69 -12.75 8.05 9.65
CA ASN A 69 -13.05 8.02 8.23
C ASN A 69 -12.27 9.13 7.49
N PHE A 70 -11.72 8.77 6.32
CA PHE A 70 -11.01 9.68 5.43
C PHE A 70 -11.47 9.47 3.99
N ILE A 71 -11.20 10.44 3.12
CA ILE A 71 -11.31 10.27 1.67
C ILE A 71 -10.04 9.57 1.18
N PRO A 72 -10.10 8.28 0.75
CA PRO A 72 -8.91 7.49 0.43
C PRO A 72 -8.26 7.85 -0.92
N ALA A 73 -8.93 8.65 -1.77
CA ALA A 73 -8.49 8.95 -3.14
C ALA A 73 -8.12 7.66 -3.91
N SER A 74 -6.93 7.59 -4.50
CA SER A 74 -6.48 6.40 -5.24
C SER A 74 -6.28 5.15 -4.36
N ASN A 75 -6.26 5.25 -3.02
CA ASN A 75 -6.20 4.07 -2.16
C ASN A 75 -7.48 3.22 -2.26
N THR A 76 -8.60 3.77 -2.75
CA THR A 76 -9.80 3.00 -3.14
C THR A 76 -9.47 1.85 -4.10
N LYS A 77 -8.44 2.02 -4.94
CA LYS A 77 -8.00 1.00 -5.91
C LYS A 77 -7.59 -0.31 -5.24
N LEU A 78 -7.16 -0.31 -3.98
CA LEU A 78 -6.88 -1.54 -3.24
C LEU A 78 -8.14 -2.40 -3.10
N LEU A 79 -9.26 -1.80 -2.70
CA LEU A 79 -10.54 -2.50 -2.58
C LEU A 79 -11.06 -2.95 -3.94
N THR A 80 -11.02 -2.08 -4.94
CA THR A 80 -11.43 -2.43 -6.31
C THR A 80 -10.58 -3.56 -6.89
N GLY A 81 -9.26 -3.54 -6.67
CA GLY A 81 -8.34 -4.57 -7.13
C GLY A 81 -8.59 -5.92 -6.45
N ILE A 82 -8.80 -5.94 -5.14
CA ILE A 82 -9.18 -7.16 -4.40
C ILE A 82 -10.53 -7.69 -4.90
N ALA A 83 -11.53 -6.81 -5.08
CA ALA A 83 -12.81 -7.22 -5.63
C ALA A 83 -12.65 -7.83 -7.03
N GLY A 84 -11.89 -7.19 -7.93
CA GLY A 84 -11.58 -7.73 -9.25
C GLY A 84 -10.95 -9.12 -9.16
N LEU A 85 -9.96 -9.30 -8.28
CA LEU A 85 -9.31 -10.60 -8.08
C LEU A 85 -10.28 -11.68 -7.56
N LEU A 86 -11.16 -11.34 -6.61
CA LEU A 86 -12.11 -12.29 -6.02
C LEU A 86 -13.25 -12.67 -6.98
N PHE A 87 -13.78 -11.72 -7.74
CA PHE A 87 -14.94 -11.95 -8.60
C PHE A 87 -14.58 -12.42 -10.02
N LEU A 88 -13.48 -11.94 -10.59
CA LEU A 88 -13.04 -12.34 -11.93
C LEU A 88 -12.05 -13.51 -11.87
N GLY A 89 -11.24 -13.58 -10.82
CA GLY A 89 -10.14 -14.53 -10.69
C GLY A 89 -8.84 -14.05 -11.32
N LYS A 90 -7.71 -14.59 -10.86
CA LYS A 90 -6.36 -14.21 -11.33
C LYS A 90 -6.11 -14.52 -12.82
N ASP A 91 -6.84 -15.50 -13.35
CA ASP A 91 -6.68 -15.99 -14.72
C ASP A 91 -7.69 -15.35 -15.69
N PHE A 92 -8.52 -14.42 -15.23
CA PHE A 92 -9.45 -13.70 -16.09
C PHE A 92 -8.71 -13.01 -17.24
N ARG A 93 -9.27 -13.11 -18.43
CA ARG A 93 -8.81 -12.41 -19.62
C ARG A 93 -10.03 -11.79 -20.30
N PHE A 94 -9.87 -10.55 -20.73
CA PHE A 94 -10.84 -9.93 -21.62
C PHE A 94 -10.74 -10.59 -23.00
N GLU A 95 -11.88 -10.72 -23.68
CA GLU A 95 -11.96 -11.26 -25.04
C GLU A 95 -12.64 -10.25 -25.95
N THR A 96 -11.92 -9.72 -26.93
CA THR A 96 -12.53 -8.89 -27.98
C THR A 96 -12.81 -9.78 -29.19
N LYS A 97 -14.06 -9.81 -29.65
CA LYS A 97 -14.52 -10.76 -30.67
C LYS A 97 -14.90 -10.05 -31.97
N LEU A 98 -14.62 -10.72 -33.09
CA LEU A 98 -15.03 -10.29 -34.43
C LEU A 98 -16.14 -11.22 -34.91
N TYR A 99 -17.30 -10.64 -35.22
CA TYR A 99 -18.41 -11.34 -35.83
C TYR A 99 -18.67 -10.77 -37.22
N TYR A 100 -19.18 -11.61 -38.10
CA TYR A 100 -19.53 -11.23 -39.46
C TYR A 100 -20.73 -12.05 -39.91
N ASP A 101 -21.44 -11.55 -40.90
CA ASP A 101 -22.50 -12.30 -41.58
C ASP A 101 -21.91 -13.43 -42.45
N LYS A 102 -22.66 -13.95 -43.42
CA LYS A 102 -22.14 -14.97 -44.33
C LYS A 102 -21.13 -14.35 -45.31
N ILE A 103 -20.04 -15.07 -45.61
CA ILE A 103 -19.13 -14.74 -46.71
C ILE A 103 -19.79 -15.13 -48.03
N ASN A 104 -19.92 -14.18 -48.95
CA ASN A 104 -20.48 -14.38 -50.29
C ASN A 104 -19.45 -13.95 -51.33
N ASN A 105 -18.90 -14.88 -52.12
CA ASN A 105 -17.97 -14.58 -53.23
C ASN A 105 -16.90 -13.52 -52.89
N GLN A 106 -16.20 -13.72 -51.77
CA GLN A 106 -15.14 -12.84 -51.25
C GLN A 106 -15.60 -11.51 -50.64
N SER A 107 -16.90 -11.28 -50.44
CA SER A 107 -17.41 -10.14 -49.69
C SER A 107 -18.09 -10.56 -48.39
N ILE A 108 -18.08 -9.63 -47.44
CA ILE A 108 -18.86 -9.68 -46.19
C ILE A 108 -19.70 -8.42 -46.17
N ASP A 109 -21.00 -8.57 -45.92
CA ASP A 109 -21.93 -7.43 -45.89
C ASP A 109 -21.78 -6.65 -44.59
N ASN A 110 -21.87 -7.32 -43.43
CA ASN A 110 -21.71 -6.70 -42.12
C ASN A 110 -20.58 -7.34 -41.30
N LEU A 111 -19.84 -6.48 -40.60
CA LEU A 111 -18.77 -6.83 -39.67
C LEU A 111 -19.02 -6.13 -38.33
N TYR A 112 -18.91 -6.88 -37.24
CA TYR A 112 -19.17 -6.41 -35.88
C TYR A 112 -17.97 -6.70 -34.99
N ILE A 113 -17.62 -5.75 -34.13
CA ILE A 113 -16.60 -5.93 -33.10
C ILE A 113 -17.29 -5.82 -31.75
N GLU A 114 -17.22 -6.89 -30.97
CA GLU A 114 -17.69 -6.94 -29.59
C GLU A 114 -16.53 -6.69 -28.65
N PHE A 115 -16.51 -5.51 -28.04
CA PHE A 115 -15.54 -5.15 -27.01
C PHE A 115 -16.02 -5.64 -25.65
N SER A 116 -15.16 -6.39 -24.94
CA SER A 116 -15.43 -6.82 -23.56
C SER A 116 -14.90 -5.87 -22.49
N GLY A 117 -14.30 -4.73 -22.89
CA GLY A 117 -13.74 -3.74 -21.98
C GLY A 117 -12.27 -3.96 -21.61
N ASP A 118 -11.51 -4.67 -22.46
CA ASP A 118 -10.06 -4.84 -22.29
C ASP A 118 -9.34 -3.47 -22.22
N PRO A 119 -8.81 -3.07 -21.05
CA PRO A 119 -8.16 -1.77 -20.89
C PRO A 119 -6.79 -1.72 -21.59
N SER A 120 -6.28 -2.86 -22.07
CA SER A 120 -5.01 -3.00 -22.78
C SER A 120 -5.15 -3.12 -24.30
N PHE A 121 -6.38 -3.17 -24.82
CA PHE A 121 -6.62 -3.36 -26.26
C PHE A 121 -6.06 -2.21 -27.09
N THR A 122 -5.23 -2.54 -28.08
CA THR A 122 -4.53 -1.57 -28.92
C THR A 122 -5.00 -1.58 -30.37
N ARG A 123 -4.55 -0.59 -31.14
CA ARG A 123 -4.73 -0.57 -32.60
C ARG A 123 -4.08 -1.77 -33.30
N GLU A 124 -2.98 -2.28 -32.76
CA GLU A 124 -2.29 -3.44 -33.31
C GLU A 124 -3.11 -4.72 -33.12
N ASP A 125 -3.79 -4.85 -31.98
CA ASP A 125 -4.70 -5.98 -31.72
C ASP A 125 -5.90 -5.95 -32.66
N LEU A 126 -6.46 -4.76 -32.90
CA LEU A 126 -7.50 -4.57 -33.92
C LEU A 126 -7.01 -4.97 -35.32
N HIS A 127 -5.80 -4.56 -35.70
CA HIS A 127 -5.23 -4.91 -37.00
C HIS A 127 -5.05 -6.43 -37.15
N LYS A 128 -4.54 -7.11 -36.11
CA LYS A 128 -4.44 -8.58 -36.08
C LYS A 128 -5.80 -9.26 -36.21
N LEU A 129 -6.81 -8.73 -35.51
CA LEU A 129 -8.18 -9.25 -35.58
C LEU A 129 -8.73 -9.17 -37.02
N LEU A 130 -8.53 -8.04 -37.71
CA LEU A 130 -8.96 -7.86 -39.10
C LEU A 130 -8.15 -8.73 -40.08
N ILE A 131 -6.84 -8.88 -39.88
CA ILE A 131 -6.02 -9.81 -40.69
C ILE A 131 -6.51 -11.25 -40.56
N SER A 132 -6.96 -11.65 -39.36
CA SER A 132 -7.50 -13.00 -39.15
C SER A 132 -8.73 -13.31 -40.01
N LEU A 133 -9.50 -12.27 -40.36
CA LEU A 133 -10.64 -12.37 -41.27
C LEU A 133 -10.20 -12.49 -42.72
N HIS A 134 -9.20 -11.72 -43.16
CA HIS A 134 -8.67 -11.81 -44.53
C HIS A 134 -8.19 -13.23 -44.88
N LYS A 135 -7.66 -13.99 -43.92
CA LYS A 135 -7.26 -15.40 -44.14
C LYS A 135 -8.44 -16.36 -44.39
N LYS A 136 -9.68 -15.94 -44.14
CA LYS A 136 -10.91 -16.76 -44.25
C LYS A 136 -11.73 -16.45 -45.51
N ILE A 137 -11.40 -15.37 -46.21
CA ILE A 137 -12.08 -14.88 -47.42
C ILE A 137 -11.16 -15.13 -48.61
#